data_AF-A0A7W1QNF9-F1
#
_entry.id   AF-A0A7W1QNF9-F1
#
_cell.length_a   1.000
_cell.length_b   1.000
_cell.length_c   1.000
_cell.angle_alpha   90.00
_cell.angle_beta   90.00
_cell.angle_gamma   90.00
#
_symmetry.space_group_name_H-M   'P 1'
#
loop_
_entity.id
_entity.type
_entity.pdbx_description
1 polymer ?
#
loop_
_entity_poly.entity_id
_entity_poly.type
_entity_poly.pdbx_seq_one_letter_code
_entity_poly.pdbx_strand_id
1 'polypeptide(L)' 'MKTTIDIPEKELKAAMRFTKAKTKREAVNVALAEFNRRRRVEELTKHLGTFTSIMTNEEMEEEQMRHQKERLRGSR' A
#
# COMPACT_ATOMS: atom_id res chain seq x y z
N MET A 1 -2.71 2.38 19.53
CA MET A 1 -3.66 3.45 19.92
C MET A 1 -5.02 2.83 20.21
N LYS A 2 -5.77 3.33 21.20
CA LYS A 2 -7.17 2.94 21.44
C LYS A 2 -8.05 4.05 20.90
N THR A 3 -9.06 3.69 20.11
CA THR A 3 -10.00 4.63 19.49
C THR A 3 -11.40 4.10 19.73
N THR A 4 -12.34 5.00 20.01
CA THR A 4 -13.76 4.68 20.15
C THR A 4 -14.46 5.10 18.85
N ILE A 5 -15.13 4.15 18.21
CA ILE A 5 -15.89 4.37 16.97
C ILE A 5 -17.23 3.66 17.10
N ASP A 6 -18.27 4.23 16.50
CA ASP A 6 -19.57 3.58 16.40
C ASP A 6 -19.60 2.68 15.16
N ILE A 7 -20.02 1.43 15.33
CA ILE A 7 -20.08 0.42 14.27
C ILE A 7 -21.45 -0.27 14.35
N PRO A 8 -22.24 -0.30 13.26
CA PRO A 8 -23.49 -1.03 13.25
C PRO A 8 -23.27 -2.51 13.62
N GLU A 9 -24.04 -3.01 14.59
CA GLU A 9 -23.89 -4.37 15.13
C GLU A 9 -24.02 -5.45 14.03
N LYS A 10 -24.86 -5.20 13.02
CA LYS A 10 -25.01 -6.08 11.85
C LYS A 10 -23.70 -6.22 11.06
N GLU A 11 -23.01 -5.11 10.82
CA GLU A 11 -21.75 -5.08 10.08
C GLU A 11 -20.62 -5.71 10.89
N LEU A 12 -20.57 -5.44 12.21
CA LEU A 12 -19.59 -6.07 13.08
C LEU A 12 -19.75 -7.60 13.15
N LYS A 13 -21.00 -8.10 13.23
CA LYS A 13 -21.29 -9.53 13.16
C LYS A 13 -20.90 -10.14 11.82
N ALA A 14 -21.16 -9.42 10.72
CA ALA A 14 -20.76 -9.86 9.39
C ALA A 14 -19.22 -9.96 9.29
N ALA A 15 -18.50 -8.93 9.75
CA ALA A 15 -17.04 -8.94 9.79
C ALA A 15 -16.51 -10.12 10.60
N MET A 16 -17.04 -10.36 11.82
CA MET A 16 -16.66 -11.51 12.64
C MET A 16 -16.92 -12.85 11.93
N ARG A 17 -18.05 -12.99 11.22
CA ARG A 17 -18.37 -14.21 10.45
C ARG A 17 -17.39 -14.42 9.30
N PHE A 18 -17.05 -13.37 8.56
CA PHE A 18 -16.16 -13.45 7.40
C PHE A 18 -14.70 -13.69 7.80
N THR A 19 -14.25 -13.07 8.89
CA THR A 19 -12.88 -13.21 9.36
C THR A 19 -12.69 -14.41 10.29
N LYS A 20 -13.78 -15.03 10.76
CA LYS A 20 -13.79 -16.07 11.82
C LYS A 20 -13.08 -15.63 13.11
N ALA A 21 -13.06 -14.32 13.36
CA ALA A 21 -12.38 -13.75 14.51
C ALA A 21 -13.07 -14.12 15.83
N LYS A 22 -12.27 -14.37 16.86
CA LYS A 22 -12.78 -14.70 18.21
C LYS A 22 -13.21 -13.46 18.99
N THR A 23 -12.67 -12.29 18.62
CA THR A 23 -12.96 -11.02 19.30
C THR A 23 -13.39 -9.92 18.32
N LYS A 24 -14.19 -8.97 18.81
CA LYS A 24 -14.61 -7.78 18.04
C LYS A 24 -13.41 -7.00 17.50
N ARG A 25 -12.36 -6.83 18.31
CA ARG A 25 -11.13 -6.13 17.94
C ARG A 25 -10.39 -6.84 16.80
N GLU A 26 -10.25 -8.15 16.87
CA GLU A 26 -9.60 -8.94 15.84
C GLU A 26 -10.34 -8.84 14.50
N ALA A 27 -11.68 -8.92 14.52
CA ALA A 27 -12.48 -8.76 13.31
C ALA A 27 -12.23 -7.41 12.62
N VAL A 28 -12.22 -6.33 13.40
CA VAL A 28 -11.97 -4.98 12.88
C VAL A 28 -10.54 -4.86 12.33
N ASN A 29 -9.54 -5.39 13.03
CA ASN A 29 -8.15 -5.35 12.57
C ASN A 29 -7.97 -6.09 11.24
N VAL A 30 -8.55 -7.28 11.10
CA VAL A 30 -8.47 -8.07 9.86
C VAL A 30 -9.21 -7.34 8.72
N ALA A 31 -10.40 -6.81 8.98
CA ALA A 31 -11.16 -6.05 7.99
C ALA A 31 -10.39 -4.83 7.48
N LEU A 32 -9.73 -4.08 8.37
CA LEU A 32 -8.90 -2.92 8.00
C LEU A 32 -7.67 -3.33 7.19
N ALA A 33 -6.99 -4.40 7.59
CA ALA A 33 -5.82 -4.91 6.86
C ALA A 33 -6.20 -5.33 5.43
N GLU A 34 -7.32 -6.05 5.28
CA GLU A 34 -7.80 -6.51 3.98
C GLU A 34 -8.29 -5.36 3.10
N PHE A 35 -8.98 -4.37 3.68
CA PHE A 35 -9.37 -3.15 2.96
C PHE A 35 -8.14 -2.43 2.39
N ASN A 36 -7.12 -2.19 3.22
CA ASN A 36 -5.90 -1.53 2.77
C ASN A 36 -5.14 -2.34 1.72
N ARG A 37 -5.12 -3.68 1.84
CA ARG A 37 -4.51 -4.56 0.84
C ARG A 37 -5.19 -4.39 -0.52
N ARG A 38 -6.52 -4.36 -0.56
CA ARG A 38 -7.28 -4.15 -1.81
C ARG A 38 -7.00 -2.78 -2.43
N ARG A 39 -6.97 -1.72 -1.63
CA ARG A 39 -6.62 -0.36 -2.11
C ARG A 39 -5.22 -0.29 -2.71
N ARG A 40 -4.23 -0.94 -2.08
CA ARG A 40 -2.87 -1.02 -2.63
C ARG A 40 -2.84 -1.77 -3.97
N VAL A 41 -3.59 -2.87 -4.09
CA VAL A 41 -3.69 -3.60 -5.36
C VAL A 41 -4.37 -2.74 -6.42
N GLU A 42 -5.46 -2.05 -6.09
CA GLU A 42 -6.13 -1.11 -7.00
C GLU A 42 -5.18 -0.01 -7.49
N GLU A 43 -4.36 0.57 -6.61
CA GLU A 43 -3.33 1.52 -7.02
C GLU A 43 -2.29 0.91 -7.95
N LEU A 44 -1.76 -0.27 -7.63
CA LEU A 44 -0.81 -0.97 -8.49
C LEU A 44 -1.42 -1.27 -9.87
N THR A 45 -2.70 -1.65 -9.93
CA THR A 45 -3.37 -1.93 -11.21
C THR A 45 -3.49 -0.70 -12.11
N LYS A 46 -3.47 0.52 -11.57
CA LYS A 46 -3.44 1.75 -12.39
C LYS A 46 -2.16 1.89 -13.20
N HIS A 47 -1.07 1.26 -12.75
CA HIS A 47 0.23 1.28 -13.41
C HIS A 47 0.44 0.07 -14.34
N LEU A 48 -0.49 -0.88 -14.39
CA LEU A 48 -0.42 -1.97 -15.36
C LEU A 48 -0.55 -1.40 -16.77
N GLY A 49 0.45 -1.68 -17.61
CA GLY A 49 0.51 -1.18 -18.99
C GLY A 49 1.10 0.23 -19.15
N THR A 50 1.43 0.93 -18.06
CA THR A 50 2.18 2.20 -18.16
C THR A 50 3.69 1.99 -18.31
N PHE A 51 4.18 0.79 -18.02
CA PHE A 51 5.58 0.43 -18.18
C PHE A 51 5.87 0.13 -19.67
N THR A 52 6.36 1.13 -20.39
CA THR A 52 6.71 1.03 -21.82
C THR A 52 8.07 0.39 -22.06
N SER A 53 8.93 0.37 -21.05
CA SER A 53 10.29 -0.15 -21.12
C SER A 53 10.75 -0.58 -19.72
N ILE A 54 11.55 -1.65 -19.66
CA ILE A 54 12.29 -2.05 -18.46
C ILE A 54 13.75 -1.69 -18.74
N MET A 55 14.23 -0.68 -18.02
CA MET A 55 15.63 -0.24 -18.07
C MET A 55 16.56 -1.38 -17.64
N THR A 56 17.67 -1.55 -18.35
CA THR A 56 18.73 -2.48 -17.96
C THR A 56 19.48 -1.99 -16.72
N ASN A 57 20.20 -2.89 -16.03
CA ASN A 57 20.97 -2.49 -14.85
C ASN A 57 22.02 -1.41 -15.19
N GLU A 58 22.68 -1.51 -16.35
CA GLU A 58 23.68 -0.54 -16.81
C GLU A 58 23.07 0.85 -17.03
N GLU A 59 21.92 0.92 -17.72
CA GLU A 59 21.19 2.19 -17.92
C GLU A 59 20.73 2.80 -16.58
N MET A 60 20.40 1.98 -15.59
CA MET A 60 19.99 2.44 -14.26
C MET A 60 21.16 3.03 -13.47
N GLU A 61 22.34 2.40 -13.54
CA GLU A 61 23.56 2.89 -12.91
C GLU A 61 24.01 4.21 -13.53
N GLU A 62 23.91 4.36 -14.85
CA GLU A 62 24.20 5.61 -15.54
C GLU A 62 23.29 6.76 -15.09
N GLU A 63 21.99 6.51 -14.97
CA GLU A 63 21.03 7.53 -14.55
C GLU A 63 21.23 7.96 -13.09
N GLN A 64 21.56 7.00 -12.21
CA GLN A 64 21.94 7.30 -10.83
C GLN A 64 23.20 8.18 -10.76
N MET A 65 24.21 7.87 -11.57
CA MET A 65 25.45 8.65 -11.65
C MET A 65 25.21 10.06 -12.20
N ARG A 66 24.29 10.24 -13.16
CA ARG A 66 23.86 11.56 -13.63
C ARG A 66 23.19 12.38 -12.53
N HIS A 67 22.18 11.81 -11.87
CA HIS A 67 21.49 12.48 -10.76
C HIS A 67 22.44 12.84 -9.61
N GLN A 68 23.40 11.98 -9.29
CA GLN A 68 24.39 12.26 -8.24
C GLN A 68 25.30 13.45 -8.62
N LYS A 69 25.75 13.53 -9.88
CA LYS A 69 26.52 14.66 -10.41
C LYS A 69 25.72 15.97 -10.42
N GLU A 70 24.43 15.93 -10.73
CA GLU A 70 23.55 17.10 -10.69
C GLU A 70 23.35 17.64 -9.28
N ARG A 71 23.13 16.75 -8.30
CA ARG A 71 23.05 17.14 -6.88
C ARG A 71 24.34 17.77 -6.36
N LEU A 72 25.49 17.29 -6.83
CA LEU A 72 26.80 17.86 -6.51
C LEU A 72 27.05 19.22 -7.21
N ARG A 73 26.45 19.43 -8.40
CA ARG A 73 26.51 20.71 -9.13
C ARG A 73 25.57 21.77 -8.57
N GLY A 74 24.39 21.40 -8.09
CA GLY A 74 23.42 22.30 -7.44
C GLY A 74 23.75 22.67 -5.99
N SER A 75 24.85 22.15 -5.45
CA SER A 75 25.34 22.45 -4.10
C SER A 75 26.52 23.44 -4.09
N ARG A 76 26.69 24.23 -5.15
CA ARG A 76 27.64 25.35 -5.24
C ARG A 76 26.93 26.69 -5.30
#